data_AF-A0A371X912-F1
#
_entry.id   AF-A0A371X912-F1
#
_cell.length_a   1.000
_cell.length_b   1.000
_cell.length_c   1.000
_cell.angle_alpha   90.00
_cell.angle_beta   90.00
_cell.angle_gamma   90.00
#
_symmetry.space_group_name_H-M   'P 1'
#
loop_
_entity.id
_entity.type
_entity.pdbx_description
1 polymer ?
#
loop_
_entity_poly.entity_id
_entity_poly.type
_entity_poly.pdbx_seq_one_letter_code
_entity_poly.pdbx_strand_id
1 'polypeptide(L)'
;MSAEDSLKRSKAVKISDVEAQAARALISIIVPVYNEESNVDRTYAELKRVTDALAAYRFEFIFTDNNSTDQTFSKLVTIAANDPAVRIARFSRNFGFQRSVLTGYLLCEGEAAIQIDADLQDPPSMFEAFLEKWREGADVVVGVRRHREEHRLMQEGRRAYYRLLRWLDGPHLIADAGDFRLIDRSVIERLRKINEPHMYLRGLISSLSRKQVGVPVDRAARLHGESKFKFRGLLRLAAGGIIAHSSVPLRVAFYIGIFIAALSVLLSFFYIGLRIFAPNSSPPGFTTTQLLILFGIGLNSMFLGILGVYVGMIYDHVRERPLTIISDLVNFAESPASAEARIANMR
;
A
#
# COMPACT_ATOMS: atom_id res chain seq x y z
N MET A 1 15.39 -21.12 -57.87
CA MET A 1 14.94 -20.67 -56.54
C MET A 1 13.49 -20.26 -56.66
N SER A 2 12.58 -21.08 -56.12
CA SER A 2 11.13 -20.88 -56.25
C SER A 2 10.70 -19.62 -55.50
N ALA A 3 9.67 -18.92 -56.01
CA ALA A 3 9.06 -17.76 -55.35
C ALA A 3 8.59 -18.09 -53.92
N GLU A 4 8.31 -19.36 -53.62
CA GLU A 4 7.99 -19.84 -52.27
C GLU A 4 9.18 -19.81 -51.30
N ASP A 5 10.41 -20.05 -51.77
CA ASP A 5 11.61 -19.97 -50.93
C ASP A 5 11.96 -18.51 -50.60
N SER A 6 11.70 -17.59 -51.53
CA SER A 6 11.82 -16.15 -51.33
C SER A 6 10.78 -15.63 -50.33
N LEU A 7 9.55 -16.14 -50.37
CA LEU A 7 8.48 -15.80 -49.43
C LEU A 7 8.72 -16.39 -48.03
N LYS A 8 9.22 -17.63 -47.94
CA LYS A 8 9.59 -18.28 -46.67
C LYS A 8 10.79 -17.61 -46.02
N ARG A 9 11.83 -17.23 -46.79
CA ARG A 9 12.93 -16.41 -46.27
C ARG A 9 12.48 -15.02 -45.87
N SER A 10 11.61 -14.36 -46.63
CA SER A 10 11.09 -13.03 -46.28
C SER A 10 10.21 -13.05 -45.02
N LYS A 11 9.39 -14.09 -44.82
CA LYS A 11 8.63 -14.31 -43.57
C LYS A 11 9.54 -14.68 -42.40
N ALA A 12 10.53 -15.55 -42.59
CA ALA A 12 11.46 -15.93 -41.53
C ALA A 12 12.35 -14.76 -41.08
N VAL A 13 12.81 -13.92 -42.02
CA VAL A 13 13.57 -12.70 -41.73
C VAL A 13 12.67 -11.66 -41.04
N LYS A 14 11.40 -11.50 -41.46
CA LYS A 14 10.45 -10.62 -40.75
C LYS A 14 10.09 -11.12 -39.33
N ILE A 15 10.05 -12.43 -39.10
CA ILE A 15 9.79 -13.00 -37.76
C ILE A 15 11.03 -12.82 -36.87
N SER A 16 12.24 -13.03 -37.40
CA SER A 16 13.48 -12.77 -36.66
C SER A 16 13.69 -11.29 -36.35
N ASP A 17 13.24 -10.39 -37.24
CA ASP A 17 13.34 -8.94 -37.02
C ASP A 17 12.29 -8.44 -36.02
N VAL A 18 11.09 -9.05 -35.95
CA VAL A 18 10.09 -8.75 -34.91
C VAL A 18 10.52 -9.28 -33.53
N GLU A 19 11.21 -10.42 -33.48
CA GLU A 19 11.81 -10.96 -32.25
C GLU A 19 13.07 -10.18 -31.83
N ALA A 20 13.85 -9.67 -32.78
CA ALA A 20 15.02 -8.82 -32.52
C ALA A 20 14.64 -7.36 -32.18
N GLN A 21 13.43 -6.91 -32.55
CA GLN A 21 12.92 -5.57 -32.31
C GLN A 21 11.87 -5.48 -31.18
N ALA A 22 11.55 -6.61 -30.52
CA ALA A 22 11.14 -6.56 -29.11
C ALA A 22 12.38 -6.21 -28.28
N ALA A 23 12.75 -4.92 -28.29
CA ALA A 23 13.79 -4.38 -27.40
C ALA A 23 13.54 -4.95 -26.00
N ARG A 24 14.54 -5.62 -25.41
CA ARG A 24 14.46 -6.23 -24.07
C ARG A 24 13.64 -5.33 -23.15
N ALA A 25 12.41 -5.74 -22.87
CA ALA A 25 11.44 -4.90 -22.16
C ALA A 25 12.05 -4.47 -20.82
N LEU A 26 11.90 -3.20 -20.48
CA LEU A 26 12.44 -2.67 -19.23
C LEU A 26 11.49 -3.04 -18.10
N ILE A 27 12.00 -3.70 -17.06
CA ILE A 27 11.26 -4.07 -15.86
C ILE A 27 11.83 -3.30 -14.66
N SER A 28 10.98 -2.58 -13.95
CA SER A 28 11.38 -1.78 -12.80
C SER A 28 11.22 -2.58 -11.50
N ILE A 29 12.29 -2.76 -10.74
CA ILE A 29 12.24 -3.39 -9.42
C ILE A 29 12.14 -2.28 -8.37
N ILE A 30 11.01 -2.16 -7.70
CA ILE A 30 10.75 -1.13 -6.69
C ILE A 30 10.99 -1.71 -5.30
N VAL A 31 11.92 -1.10 -4.57
CA VAL A 31 12.36 -1.57 -3.25
C VAL A 31 12.27 -0.40 -2.25
N PRO A 32 11.16 -0.29 -1.49
CA PRO A 32 11.09 0.68 -0.40
C PRO A 32 12.01 0.27 0.74
N VAL A 33 12.76 1.24 1.28
CA VAL A 33 13.72 0.99 2.37
C VAL A 33 13.56 1.99 3.51
N TYR A 34 13.75 1.51 4.74
CA TYR A 34 13.81 2.35 5.93
C TYR A 34 14.61 1.66 7.04
N ASN A 35 15.82 2.13 7.27
CA ASN A 35 16.77 1.56 8.23
C ASN A 35 17.02 0.06 7.99
N GLU A 36 17.56 -0.25 6.80
CA GLU A 36 17.84 -1.57 6.25
C GLU A 36 19.35 -1.77 5.97
N GLU A 37 20.22 -1.13 6.76
CA GLU A 37 21.68 -1.15 6.53
C GLU A 37 22.28 -2.56 6.50
N SER A 38 21.67 -3.51 7.21
CA SER A 38 22.09 -4.91 7.28
C SER A 38 21.59 -5.76 6.10
N ASN A 39 20.56 -5.30 5.39
CA ASN A 39 19.91 -6.06 4.33
C ASN A 39 20.25 -5.53 2.94
N VAL A 40 20.50 -4.23 2.78
CA VAL A 40 20.59 -3.57 1.47
C VAL A 40 21.60 -4.19 0.50
N ASP A 41 22.82 -4.50 0.96
CA ASP A 41 23.87 -5.09 0.10
C ASP A 41 23.46 -6.49 -0.38
N ARG A 42 22.89 -7.29 0.53
CA ARG A 42 22.42 -8.65 0.24
C ARG A 42 21.22 -8.63 -0.71
N THR A 43 20.28 -7.72 -0.47
CA THR A 43 19.08 -7.54 -1.29
C THR A 43 19.47 -7.17 -2.70
N TYR A 44 20.35 -6.18 -2.87
CA TYR A 44 20.85 -5.82 -4.18
C TYR A 44 21.58 -6.97 -4.87
N ALA A 45 22.49 -7.67 -4.16
CA ALA A 45 23.23 -8.80 -4.74
C ALA A 45 22.30 -9.93 -5.22
N GLU A 46 21.27 -10.26 -4.44
CA GLU A 46 20.31 -11.31 -4.82
C GLU A 46 19.39 -10.87 -5.98
N LEU A 47 18.91 -9.63 -5.94
CA LEU A 47 18.14 -9.05 -7.04
C LEU A 47 18.96 -9.02 -8.34
N LYS A 48 20.22 -8.60 -8.26
CA LYS A 48 21.15 -8.56 -9.39
C LYS A 48 21.40 -9.95 -9.95
N ARG A 49 21.68 -10.93 -9.10
CA ARG A 49 21.88 -12.35 -9.47
C ARG A 49 20.67 -12.91 -10.24
N VAL A 50 19.45 -12.66 -9.75
CA VAL A 50 18.22 -13.16 -10.41
C VAL A 50 17.96 -12.43 -11.72
N THR A 51 18.10 -11.11 -11.75
CA THR A 51 17.84 -10.31 -12.95
C THR A 51 18.87 -10.55 -14.06
N ASP A 52 20.14 -10.82 -13.71
CA ASP A 52 21.17 -11.19 -14.69
C ASP A 52 20.89 -12.55 -15.35
N ALA A 53 20.21 -13.47 -14.66
CA ALA A 53 19.75 -14.73 -15.24
C ALA A 53 18.57 -14.54 -16.22
N LEU A 54 17.83 -13.43 -16.10
CA LEU A 54 16.66 -13.10 -16.93
C LEU A 54 17.06 -12.23 -18.13
N ALA A 55 18.00 -12.73 -18.93
CA ALA A 55 18.61 -12.00 -20.05
C ALA A 55 17.64 -11.61 -21.20
N ALA A 56 16.36 -11.99 -21.13
CA ALA A 56 15.33 -11.51 -22.04
C ALA A 56 14.85 -10.07 -21.74
N TYR A 57 15.22 -9.54 -20.57
CA TYR A 57 14.73 -8.25 -20.07
C TYR A 57 15.88 -7.30 -19.75
N ARG A 58 15.56 -6.01 -19.66
CA ARG A 58 16.41 -5.02 -18.99
C ARG A 58 15.78 -4.71 -17.64
N PHE A 59 16.61 -4.38 -16.66
CA PHE A 59 16.14 -4.06 -15.32
C PHE A 59 16.66 -2.70 -14.89
N GLU A 60 15.81 -1.98 -14.17
CA GLU A 60 16.22 -0.87 -13.31
C GLU A 60 15.80 -1.18 -11.88
N PHE A 61 16.56 -0.69 -10.90
CA PHE A 61 16.26 -0.86 -9.49
C PHE A 61 15.96 0.50 -8.88
N ILE A 62 14.76 0.70 -8.36
CA ILE A 62 14.32 1.95 -7.77
C ILE A 62 14.19 1.75 -6.27
N PHE A 63 15.17 2.26 -5.54
CA PHE A 63 15.15 2.29 -4.09
C PHE A 63 14.50 3.59 -3.61
N THR A 64 13.42 3.49 -2.86
CA THR A 64 12.78 4.65 -2.21
C THR A 64 13.17 4.71 -0.74
N ASP A 65 14.17 5.53 -0.43
CA ASP A 65 14.66 5.72 0.94
C ASP A 65 13.73 6.65 1.72
N ASN A 66 13.04 6.07 2.69
CA ASN A 66 12.04 6.76 3.51
C ASN A 66 12.68 7.55 4.66
N ASN A 67 13.73 8.29 4.34
CA ASN A 67 14.60 9.02 5.23
C ASN A 67 15.25 8.14 6.31
N SER A 68 16.08 7.19 5.87
CA SER A 68 16.83 6.34 6.81
C SER A 68 17.81 7.15 7.65
N THR A 69 17.96 6.74 8.91
CA THR A 69 18.84 7.36 9.92
C THR A 69 20.13 6.57 10.14
N ASP A 70 20.25 5.39 9.54
CA ASP A 70 21.41 4.51 9.59
C ASP A 70 22.22 4.58 8.28
N GLN A 71 23.11 3.60 8.03
CA GLN A 71 23.97 3.61 6.83
C GLN A 71 23.26 3.14 5.55
N THR A 72 21.93 2.96 5.55
CA THR A 72 21.19 2.47 4.37
C THR A 72 21.44 3.35 3.13
N PHE A 73 21.28 4.67 3.28
CA PHE A 73 21.43 5.58 2.14
C PHE A 73 22.86 5.64 1.60
N SER A 74 23.86 5.71 2.47
CA SER A 74 25.27 5.76 2.04
C SER A 74 25.67 4.49 1.28
N LYS A 75 25.21 3.32 1.74
CA LYS A 75 25.42 2.04 1.04
C LYS A 75 24.75 2.01 -0.33
N LEU A 76 23.51 2.49 -0.42
CA LEU A 76 22.82 2.62 -1.71
C LEU A 76 23.58 3.51 -2.67
N VAL A 77 24.08 4.65 -2.23
CA VAL A 77 24.89 5.56 -3.08
C VAL A 77 26.14 4.83 -3.60
N THR A 78 26.82 4.05 -2.77
CA THR A 78 27.96 3.23 -3.21
C THR A 78 27.55 2.18 -4.25
N ILE A 79 26.39 1.53 -4.07
CA ILE A 79 25.85 0.58 -5.06
C ILE A 79 25.55 1.31 -6.39
N ALA A 80 24.86 2.44 -6.34
CA ALA A 80 24.47 3.24 -7.50
C ALA A 80 25.67 3.84 -8.25
N ALA A 81 26.77 4.13 -7.56
CA ALA A 81 28.02 4.55 -8.21
C ALA A 81 28.64 3.44 -9.08
N ASN A 82 28.39 2.17 -8.74
CA ASN A 82 28.92 1.01 -9.46
C ASN A 82 27.95 0.41 -10.48
N ASP A 83 26.63 0.61 -10.32
CA ASP A 83 25.61 0.17 -11.28
C ASP A 83 24.65 1.33 -11.64
N PRO A 84 24.75 1.88 -12.87
CA PRO A 84 23.85 2.93 -13.36
C PRO A 84 22.37 2.53 -13.44
N ALA A 85 22.05 1.23 -13.41
CA ALA A 85 20.66 0.76 -13.37
C ALA A 85 20.02 0.95 -11.99
N VAL A 86 20.80 1.21 -10.95
CA VAL A 86 20.32 1.48 -9.60
C VAL A 86 20.04 2.96 -9.44
N ARG A 87 18.78 3.29 -9.16
CA ARG A 87 18.25 4.64 -8.98
C ARG A 87 17.71 4.78 -7.56
N ILE A 88 17.98 5.92 -6.93
CA ILE A 88 17.63 6.15 -5.52
C ILE A 88 16.85 7.44 -5.39
N ALA A 89 15.67 7.37 -4.78
CA ALA A 89 14.91 8.53 -4.37
C ALA A 89 14.85 8.60 -2.85
N ARG A 90 15.57 9.56 -2.26
CA ARG A 90 15.56 9.82 -0.83
C ARG A 90 14.51 10.86 -0.49
N PHE A 91 13.73 10.61 0.56
CA PHE A 91 12.74 11.56 1.04
C PHE A 91 13.30 12.48 2.12
N SER A 92 12.77 13.70 2.21
CA SER A 92 13.14 14.69 3.23
C SER A 92 12.74 14.31 4.66
N ARG A 93 11.80 13.35 4.79
CA ARG A 93 11.33 12.79 6.05
C ARG A 93 10.67 11.44 5.81
N ASN A 94 10.29 10.77 6.88
CA ASN A 94 9.52 9.54 6.79
C ASN A 94 8.07 9.87 6.36
N PHE A 95 7.67 9.42 5.17
CA PHE A 95 6.31 9.52 4.63
C PHE A 95 5.50 8.22 4.78
N GLY A 96 6.17 7.12 5.11
CA GLY A 96 5.58 5.82 5.36
C GLY A 96 5.54 4.92 4.12
N PHE A 97 5.42 3.61 4.36
CA PHE A 97 5.65 2.57 3.36
C PHE A 97 4.83 2.72 2.07
N GLN A 98 3.51 2.95 2.16
CA GLN A 98 2.67 3.00 0.95
C GLN A 98 3.02 4.19 0.05
N ARG A 99 3.43 5.31 0.64
CA ARG A 99 3.92 6.48 -0.12
C ARG A 99 5.25 6.18 -0.79
N SER A 100 6.17 5.52 -0.10
CA SER A 100 7.43 5.05 -0.68
C SER A 100 7.22 4.16 -1.89
N VAL A 101 6.29 3.21 -1.80
CA VAL A 101 5.96 2.31 -2.91
C VAL A 101 5.32 3.07 -4.07
N LEU A 102 4.31 3.92 -3.79
CA LEU A 102 3.65 4.69 -4.84
C LEU A 102 4.62 5.63 -5.55
N THR A 103 5.47 6.35 -4.82
CA THR A 103 6.52 7.18 -5.43
C THR A 103 7.44 6.35 -6.33
N GLY A 104 7.80 5.12 -5.93
CA GLY A 104 8.53 4.19 -6.77
C GLY A 104 7.82 3.87 -8.10
N TYR A 105 6.51 3.60 -8.06
CA TYR A 105 5.71 3.38 -9.28
C TYR A 105 5.62 4.64 -10.17
N LEU A 106 5.60 5.83 -9.57
CA LEU A 106 5.51 7.08 -10.34
C LEU A 106 6.85 7.50 -10.96
N LEU A 107 7.96 7.07 -10.35
CA LEU A 107 9.32 7.29 -10.83
C LEU A 107 9.77 6.26 -11.88
N CYS A 108 9.08 5.12 -12.01
CA CYS A 108 9.55 4.02 -12.85
C CYS A 108 9.33 4.25 -14.35
N GLU A 109 10.28 3.75 -15.15
CA GLU A 109 10.28 3.84 -16.62
C GLU A 109 9.89 2.52 -17.29
N GLY A 110 9.93 1.41 -16.55
CA GLY A 110 9.62 0.08 -17.08
C GLY A 110 8.20 -0.10 -17.60
N GLU A 111 8.07 -1.10 -18.48
CA GLU A 111 6.82 -1.63 -19.04
C GLU A 111 6.06 -2.49 -18.01
N ALA A 112 6.75 -2.97 -16.99
CA ALA A 112 6.14 -3.51 -15.79
C ALA A 112 7.01 -3.18 -14.58
N ALA A 113 6.41 -3.19 -13.39
CA ALA A 113 7.13 -2.96 -12.15
C ALA A 113 6.88 -4.09 -11.14
N ILE A 114 7.95 -4.64 -10.58
CA ILE A 114 7.91 -5.62 -9.49
C ILE A 114 8.21 -4.90 -8.19
N GLN A 115 7.27 -4.91 -7.25
CA GLN A 115 7.48 -4.41 -5.90
C GLN A 115 7.95 -5.56 -5.00
N ILE A 116 9.03 -5.36 -4.27
CA ILE A 116 9.58 -6.32 -3.31
C ILE A 116 10.13 -5.61 -2.06
N ASP A 117 9.97 -6.24 -0.89
CA ASP A 117 10.50 -5.72 0.37
C ASP A 117 12.00 -6.01 0.49
N ALA A 118 12.73 -5.10 1.16
CA ALA A 118 14.18 -5.20 1.29
C ALA A 118 14.67 -6.30 2.25
N ASP A 119 13.78 -6.98 2.98
CA ASP A 119 14.14 -8.05 3.93
C ASP A 119 14.27 -9.44 3.29
N LEU A 120 14.03 -9.55 1.98
CA LEU A 120 14.06 -10.79 1.18
C LEU A 120 13.17 -11.93 1.74
N GLN A 121 12.10 -11.60 2.48
CA GLN A 121 11.12 -12.61 2.86
C GLN A 121 10.42 -13.23 1.66
N ASP A 122 10.12 -12.40 0.66
CA ASP A 122 9.62 -12.84 -0.63
C ASP A 122 10.81 -13.17 -1.54
N PRO A 123 10.87 -14.38 -2.11
CA PRO A 123 12.03 -14.82 -2.88
C PRO A 123 12.06 -14.17 -4.28
N PRO A 124 13.15 -13.46 -4.64
CA PRO A 124 13.31 -12.89 -5.98
C PRO A 124 13.25 -13.93 -7.10
N SER A 125 13.54 -15.21 -6.83
CA SER A 125 13.41 -16.30 -7.81
C SER A 125 12.01 -16.43 -8.43
N MET A 126 10.98 -15.84 -7.83
CA MET A 126 9.63 -15.81 -8.39
C MET A 126 9.44 -14.81 -9.53
N PHE A 127 10.44 -13.97 -9.83
CA PHE A 127 10.35 -12.96 -10.88
C PHE A 127 10.07 -13.58 -12.26
N GLU A 128 10.69 -14.74 -12.55
CA GLU A 128 10.45 -15.47 -13.81
C GLU A 128 8.98 -15.84 -13.96
N ALA A 129 8.41 -16.50 -12.94
CA ALA A 129 7.00 -16.88 -12.93
C ALA A 129 6.05 -15.66 -13.00
N PHE A 130 6.43 -14.53 -12.39
CA PHE A 130 5.64 -13.30 -12.49
C PHE A 130 5.66 -12.72 -13.90
N LEU A 131 6.83 -12.70 -14.53
CA LEU A 131 7.02 -12.21 -15.90
C LEU A 131 6.31 -13.11 -16.92
N GLU A 132 6.32 -14.43 -16.73
CA GLU A 132 5.53 -15.35 -17.55
C GLU A 132 4.03 -15.01 -17.51
N LYS A 133 3.46 -14.82 -16.31
CA LYS A 133 2.04 -14.46 -16.16
C LYS A 133 1.72 -13.08 -16.73
N TRP A 134 2.65 -12.13 -16.62
CA TRP A 134 2.52 -10.84 -17.28
C TRP A 134 2.49 -10.96 -18.81
N ARG A 135 3.38 -11.78 -19.41
CA ARG A 135 3.36 -12.08 -20.86
C ARG A 135 2.09 -12.78 -21.31
N GLU A 136 1.46 -13.59 -20.45
CA GLU A 136 0.12 -14.17 -20.66
C GLU A 136 -1.03 -13.13 -20.57
N GLY A 137 -0.70 -11.84 -20.42
CA GLY A 137 -1.62 -10.72 -20.40
C GLY A 137 -2.24 -10.42 -19.03
N ALA A 138 -1.63 -10.88 -17.92
CA ALA A 138 -2.05 -10.44 -16.59
C ALA A 138 -1.61 -8.99 -16.33
N ASP A 139 -2.55 -8.14 -15.91
CA ASP A 139 -2.23 -6.74 -15.56
C ASP A 139 -1.55 -6.66 -14.18
N VAL A 140 -1.87 -7.61 -13.29
CA VAL A 140 -1.30 -7.70 -11.94
C VAL A 140 -1.03 -9.16 -11.60
N VAL A 141 0.16 -9.44 -11.10
CA VAL A 141 0.54 -10.76 -10.59
C VAL A 141 0.93 -10.60 -9.12
N VAL A 142 0.34 -11.39 -8.24
CA VAL A 142 0.58 -11.30 -6.79
C VAL A 142 1.13 -12.60 -6.22
N GLY A 143 2.06 -12.49 -5.28
CA GLY A 143 2.47 -13.63 -4.46
C GLY A 143 1.39 -13.99 -3.45
N VAL A 144 0.88 -15.22 -3.52
CA VAL A 144 -0.10 -15.77 -2.57
C VAL A 144 0.59 -16.77 -1.67
N ARG A 145 0.49 -16.58 -0.35
CA ARG A 145 1.16 -17.49 0.61
C ARG A 145 0.55 -18.89 0.54
N ARG A 146 1.38 -19.92 0.31
CA ARG A 146 0.93 -21.31 0.22
C ARG A 146 0.49 -21.88 1.58
N HIS A 147 1.23 -21.59 2.65
CA HIS A 147 0.93 -22.02 4.02
C HIS A 147 1.15 -20.90 5.04
N ARG A 148 0.25 -20.84 6.03
CA ARG A 148 0.37 -20.00 7.22
C ARG A 148 0.08 -20.90 8.42
N GLU A 149 1.07 -21.11 9.27
CA GLU A 149 0.84 -21.71 10.59
C GLU A 149 0.10 -20.68 11.45
N GLU A 150 -1.23 -20.73 11.45
CA GLU A 150 -2.09 -19.87 12.26
C GLU A 150 -3.02 -20.72 13.12
N HIS A 151 -3.28 -20.29 14.35
CA HIS A 151 -4.27 -20.91 15.23
C HIS A 151 -5.66 -20.84 14.59
N ARG A 152 -6.49 -21.90 14.75
CA ARG A 152 -7.81 -22.04 14.10
C ARG A 152 -8.73 -20.82 14.29
N LEU A 153 -8.70 -20.17 15.47
CA LEU A 153 -9.48 -18.97 15.78
C LEU A 153 -9.09 -17.77 14.89
N MET A 154 -7.80 -17.58 14.64
CA MET A 154 -7.26 -16.52 13.79
C MET A 154 -7.64 -16.74 12.33
N GLN A 155 -7.66 -18.00 11.90
CA GLN A 155 -8.07 -18.39 10.56
C GLN A 155 -9.56 -18.10 10.31
N GLU A 156 -10.43 -18.40 11.28
CA GLU A 156 -11.87 -18.13 11.18
C GLU A 156 -12.17 -16.63 11.19
N GLY A 157 -11.53 -15.86 12.07
CA GLY A 157 -11.63 -14.40 12.10
C GLY A 157 -11.20 -13.76 10.78
N ARG A 158 -10.11 -14.25 10.17
CA ARG A 158 -9.64 -13.79 8.86
C ARG A 158 -10.62 -14.12 7.74
N ARG A 159 -11.20 -15.33 7.74
CA ARG A 159 -12.25 -15.70 6.77
C ARG A 159 -13.50 -14.84 6.91
N ALA A 160 -13.89 -14.48 8.14
CA ALA A 160 -14.99 -13.55 8.37
C ALA A 160 -14.66 -12.15 7.85
N TYR A 161 -13.46 -11.65 8.13
CA TYR A 161 -12.98 -10.36 7.63
C TYR A 161 -12.98 -10.30 6.09
N TYR A 162 -12.40 -11.28 5.40
CA TYR A 162 -12.39 -11.28 3.94
C TYR A 162 -13.79 -11.49 3.32
N ARG A 163 -14.70 -12.20 4.00
CA ARG A 163 -16.11 -12.30 3.56
C ARG A 163 -16.81 -10.96 3.68
N LEU A 164 -16.64 -10.27 4.81
CA LEU A 164 -17.18 -8.92 5.02
C LEU A 164 -16.60 -7.94 4.00
N LEU A 165 -15.29 -7.98 3.78
CA LEU A 165 -14.61 -7.12 2.82
C LEU A 165 -15.09 -7.37 1.39
N ARG A 166 -15.28 -8.62 0.96
CA ARG A 166 -15.86 -8.94 -0.35
C ARG A 166 -17.29 -8.45 -0.51
N TRP A 167 -18.06 -8.45 0.58
CA TRP A 167 -19.42 -7.95 0.60
C TRP A 167 -19.48 -6.42 0.51
N LEU A 168 -18.52 -5.72 1.12
CA LEU A 168 -18.43 -4.25 1.12
C LEU A 168 -17.74 -3.66 -0.12
N ASP A 169 -16.56 -4.19 -0.48
CA ASP A 169 -15.65 -3.63 -1.51
C ASP A 169 -15.68 -4.41 -2.84
N GLY A 170 -16.44 -5.50 -2.92
CA GLY A 170 -16.55 -6.35 -4.11
C GLY A 170 -15.44 -7.42 -4.24
N PRO A 171 -15.49 -8.25 -5.29
CA PRO A 171 -14.71 -9.50 -5.40
C PRO A 171 -13.25 -9.31 -5.83
N HIS A 172 -12.74 -8.09 -5.92
CA HIS A 172 -11.48 -7.81 -6.62
C HIS A 172 -10.23 -8.29 -5.87
N LEU A 173 -10.31 -8.50 -4.55
CA LEU A 173 -9.14 -8.84 -3.74
C LEU A 173 -8.84 -10.34 -3.70
N ILE A 174 -7.65 -10.72 -4.16
CA ILE A 174 -7.09 -12.06 -3.92
C ILE A 174 -6.75 -12.18 -2.42
N ALA A 175 -7.43 -13.11 -1.75
CA ALA A 175 -7.19 -13.40 -0.33
C ALA A 175 -5.75 -13.88 -0.13
N ASP A 176 -5.14 -13.51 0.99
CA ASP A 176 -3.78 -13.93 1.37
C ASP A 176 -2.66 -13.50 0.40
N ALA A 177 -2.96 -12.65 -0.58
CA ALA A 177 -1.95 -11.98 -1.38
C ALA A 177 -1.10 -11.03 -0.52
N GLY A 178 0.20 -11.03 -0.75
CA GLY A 178 1.16 -10.11 -0.10
C GLY A 178 1.27 -8.75 -0.81
N ASP A 179 2.26 -7.98 -0.38
CA ASP A 179 2.67 -6.76 -1.08
C ASP A 179 3.65 -7.04 -2.22
N PHE A 180 4.27 -8.23 -2.25
CA PHE A 180 5.05 -8.74 -3.36
C PHE A 180 4.19 -8.99 -4.60
N ARG A 181 4.42 -8.18 -5.63
CA ARG A 181 3.58 -8.15 -6.84
C ARG A 181 4.32 -7.60 -8.05
N LEU A 182 3.89 -8.01 -9.23
CA LEU A 182 4.17 -7.36 -10.51
C LEU A 182 2.93 -6.57 -10.96
N ILE A 183 3.15 -5.37 -11.48
CA ILE A 183 2.11 -4.50 -12.04
C ILE A 183 2.50 -4.07 -13.45
N ASP A 184 1.58 -4.23 -14.39
CA ASP A 184 1.73 -3.77 -15.78
C ASP A 184 1.73 -2.23 -15.89
N ARG A 185 2.40 -1.70 -16.93
CA ARG A 185 2.44 -0.27 -17.20
C ARG A 185 1.05 0.36 -17.29
N SER A 186 0.07 -0.34 -17.85
CA SER A 186 -1.28 0.20 -17.99
C SER A 186 -1.95 0.51 -16.64
N VAL A 187 -1.64 -0.25 -15.59
CA VAL A 187 -2.14 -0.01 -14.23
C VAL A 187 -1.35 1.14 -13.57
N ILE A 188 -0.04 1.21 -13.79
CA ILE A 188 0.81 2.32 -13.31
C ILE A 188 0.33 3.66 -13.89
N GLU A 189 0.01 3.71 -15.19
CA GLU A 189 -0.52 4.91 -15.85
C GLU A 189 -1.91 5.31 -15.34
N ARG A 190 -2.70 4.36 -14.84
CA ARG A 190 -3.98 4.67 -14.16
C ARG A 190 -3.74 5.18 -12.74
N LEU A 191 -2.81 4.59 -12.00
CA LEU A 191 -2.43 5.03 -10.66
C LEU A 191 -1.90 6.47 -10.66
N ARG A 192 -1.22 6.89 -11.73
CA ARG A 192 -0.74 8.27 -11.90
C ARG A 192 -1.85 9.31 -11.78
N LYS A 193 -3.05 9.00 -12.28
CA LYS A 193 -4.21 9.89 -12.34
C LYS A 193 -5.06 9.90 -11.05
N ILE A 194 -4.64 9.16 -10.03
CA ILE A 194 -5.42 9.02 -8.80
C ILE A 194 -4.71 9.78 -7.69
N ASN A 195 -5.38 10.80 -7.17
CA ASN A 195 -4.94 11.55 -6.01
C ASN A 195 -5.72 11.13 -4.76
N GLU A 196 -5.37 9.98 -4.19
CA GLU A 196 -6.00 9.47 -2.97
C GLU A 196 -5.17 9.86 -1.73
N PRO A 197 -5.66 10.75 -0.85
CA PRO A 197 -4.95 11.13 0.37
C PRO A 197 -4.82 9.96 1.35
N HIS A 198 -5.83 9.09 1.41
CA HIS A 198 -5.87 7.90 2.26
C HIS A 198 -5.50 6.66 1.44
N MET A 199 -4.20 6.47 1.23
CA MET A 199 -3.70 5.34 0.43
C MET A 199 -4.09 3.99 1.04
N TYR A 200 -4.82 3.22 0.24
CA TYR A 200 -4.91 1.77 0.34
C TYR A 200 -4.46 1.17 -0.99
N LEU A 201 -3.15 1.18 -1.21
CA LEU A 201 -2.56 0.91 -2.52
C LEU A 201 -2.96 -0.48 -3.07
N ARG A 202 -3.06 -1.49 -2.20
CA ARG A 202 -3.49 -2.84 -2.59
C ARG A 202 -4.90 -2.87 -3.19
N GLY A 203 -5.87 -2.18 -2.56
CA GLY A 203 -7.24 -2.11 -3.06
C GLY A 203 -7.34 -1.31 -4.35
N LEU A 204 -6.60 -0.19 -4.43
CA LEU A 204 -6.55 0.63 -5.64
C LEU A 204 -5.97 -0.13 -6.83
N ILE A 205 -4.84 -0.81 -6.68
CA ILE A 205 -4.26 -1.64 -7.76
C ILE A 205 -5.26 -2.70 -8.21
N SER A 206 -5.89 -3.35 -7.23
CA SER A 206 -6.85 -4.41 -7.46
C SER A 206 -8.09 -3.92 -8.23
N SER A 207 -8.61 -2.74 -7.92
CA SER A 207 -9.77 -2.17 -8.62
C SER A 207 -9.45 -1.66 -10.03
N LEU A 208 -8.19 -1.30 -10.30
CA LEU A 208 -7.73 -0.81 -11.61
C LEU A 208 -7.34 -1.93 -12.59
N SER A 209 -7.04 -3.11 -12.08
CA SER A 209 -6.66 -4.27 -12.87
C SER A 209 -7.84 -4.95 -13.56
N ARG A 210 -7.68 -5.41 -14.81
CA ARG A 210 -8.68 -6.22 -15.51
C ARG A 210 -8.45 -7.71 -15.26
N LYS A 211 -7.18 -8.13 -15.23
CA LYS A 211 -6.77 -9.52 -15.00
C LYS A 211 -5.73 -9.61 -13.88
N GLN A 212 -6.11 -10.20 -12.74
CA GLN A 212 -5.20 -10.51 -11.64
C GLN A 212 -4.91 -12.00 -11.57
N VAL A 213 -3.65 -12.36 -11.34
CA VAL A 213 -3.22 -13.75 -11.18
C VAL A 213 -2.46 -13.91 -9.87
N GLY A 214 -2.84 -14.91 -9.07
CA GLY A 214 -2.10 -15.29 -7.87
C GLY A 214 -1.11 -16.41 -8.16
N VAL A 215 0.15 -16.21 -7.83
CA VAL A 215 1.20 -17.22 -7.91
C VAL A 215 1.53 -17.69 -6.49
N PRO A 216 1.48 -19.00 -6.18
CA PRO A 216 1.83 -19.51 -4.86
C PRO A 216 3.31 -19.24 -4.53
N VAL A 217 3.58 -18.66 -3.36
CA VAL A 217 4.92 -18.33 -2.85
C VAL A 217 5.10 -18.88 -1.45
N ASP A 218 6.26 -19.51 -1.22
CA ASP A 218 6.73 -19.90 0.10
C ASP A 218 7.63 -18.77 0.63
N ARG A 219 7.17 -18.05 1.66
CA ARG A 219 7.96 -16.99 2.29
C ARG A 219 9.05 -17.59 3.17
N ALA A 220 10.28 -17.13 3.00
CA ALA A 220 11.38 -17.49 3.89
C ALA A 220 11.20 -16.84 5.27
N ALA A 221 11.72 -17.49 6.32
CA ALA A 221 11.80 -16.89 7.64
C ALA A 221 12.76 -15.69 7.61
N ARG A 222 12.41 -14.61 8.33
CA ARG A 222 13.20 -13.38 8.38
C ARG A 222 14.59 -13.67 8.97
N LEU A 223 15.66 -13.43 8.21
CA LEU A 223 17.04 -13.77 8.62
C LEU A 223 17.66 -12.71 9.54
N HIS A 224 17.34 -11.43 9.33
CA HIS A 224 17.81 -10.32 10.17
C HIS A 224 16.70 -9.29 10.42
N GLY A 225 16.73 -8.69 11.62
CA GLY A 225 15.79 -7.66 12.07
C GLY A 225 14.72 -8.19 13.03
N GLU A 226 14.65 -7.61 14.24
CA GLU A 226 13.45 -7.75 15.06
C GLU A 226 12.26 -7.14 14.32
N SER A 227 11.07 -7.72 14.47
CA SER A 227 9.83 -7.08 14.03
C SER A 227 9.73 -5.69 14.66
N LYS A 228 10.10 -4.64 13.90
CA LYS A 228 9.94 -3.24 14.31
C LYS A 228 8.44 -2.88 14.49
N PHE A 229 7.53 -3.75 14.05
CA PHE A 229 6.15 -3.79 14.50
C PHE A 229 6.05 -4.37 15.93
N LYS A 230 6.61 -3.64 16.90
CA LYS A 230 6.28 -3.83 18.33
C LYS A 230 4.83 -3.35 18.51
N PHE A 231 4.04 -4.02 19.35
CA PHE A 231 2.67 -3.59 19.70
C PHE A 231 2.61 -2.11 20.18
N ARG A 232 3.68 -1.64 20.82
CA ARG A 232 3.91 -0.23 21.17
C ARG A 232 4.17 0.68 19.97
N GLY A 233 4.79 0.16 18.91
CA GLY A 233 4.91 0.79 17.61
C GLY A 233 3.55 0.90 16.91
N LEU A 234 2.69 -0.13 16.96
CA LEU A 234 1.29 -0.04 16.50
C LEU A 234 0.48 1.00 17.29
N LEU A 235 0.67 1.07 18.61
CA LEU A 235 0.02 2.08 19.46
C LEU A 235 0.61 3.49 19.28
N ARG A 236 1.91 3.64 19.00
CA ARG A 236 2.56 4.93 18.71
C ARG A 236 2.34 5.37 17.26
N LEU A 237 2.11 4.45 16.33
CA LEU A 237 1.68 4.72 14.96
C LEU A 237 0.19 5.05 14.94
N ALA A 238 -0.62 4.40 15.80
CA ALA A 238 -1.98 4.83 16.10
C ALA A 238 -1.98 6.22 16.76
N ALA A 239 -1.20 6.46 17.83
CA ALA A 239 -1.13 7.74 18.54
C ALA A 239 -0.47 8.87 17.71
N GLY A 240 0.54 8.57 16.90
CA GLY A 240 1.20 9.49 15.98
C GLY A 240 0.37 9.77 14.74
N GLY A 241 -0.36 8.78 14.22
CA GLY A 241 -1.42 8.96 13.23
C GLY A 241 -2.61 9.75 13.78
N ILE A 242 -2.87 9.65 15.09
CA ILE A 242 -3.86 10.43 15.84
C ILE A 242 -3.44 11.91 15.97
N ILE A 243 -2.15 12.25 15.97
CA ILE A 243 -1.70 13.64 16.17
C ILE A 243 -1.30 14.32 14.85
N ALA A 244 -0.80 13.57 13.85
CA ALA A 244 -0.26 14.15 12.61
C ALA A 244 -1.24 14.22 11.43
N HIS A 245 -2.36 13.48 11.46
CA HIS A 245 -3.29 13.32 10.34
C HIS A 245 -4.77 13.51 10.74
N SER A 246 -5.17 14.78 10.79
CA SER A 246 -6.51 15.38 10.77
C SER A 246 -7.73 14.43 10.70
N SER A 247 -8.24 14.03 11.86
CA SER A 247 -9.64 13.59 12.12
C SER A 247 -9.87 13.26 13.60
N VAL A 248 -8.92 13.62 14.46
CA VAL A 248 -8.91 13.23 15.86
C VAL A 248 -9.79 14.07 16.75
N PRO A 249 -9.90 15.40 16.58
CA PRO A 249 -10.95 16.16 17.27
C PRO A 249 -12.35 15.59 17.00
N LEU A 250 -12.58 15.09 15.78
CA LEU A 250 -13.84 14.53 15.33
C LEU A 250 -14.07 13.11 15.88
N ARG A 251 -13.03 12.27 15.93
CA ARG A 251 -13.08 10.96 16.61
C ARG A 251 -13.24 11.11 18.12
N VAL A 252 -12.59 12.10 18.74
CA VAL A 252 -12.79 12.45 20.16
C VAL A 252 -14.22 12.90 20.38
N ALA A 253 -14.80 13.73 19.52
CA ALA A 253 -16.21 14.10 19.58
C ALA A 253 -17.14 12.89 19.44
N PHE A 254 -16.82 11.94 18.56
CA PHE A 254 -17.55 10.67 18.44
C PHE A 254 -17.47 9.82 19.71
N TYR A 255 -16.28 9.65 20.31
CA TYR A 255 -16.12 8.89 21.56
C TYR A 255 -16.76 9.59 22.76
N ILE A 256 -16.69 10.92 22.83
CA ILE A 256 -17.43 11.72 23.81
C ILE A 256 -18.94 11.51 23.61
N GLY A 257 -19.42 11.49 22.35
CA GLY A 257 -20.80 11.19 22.03
C GLY A 257 -21.23 9.79 22.49
N ILE A 258 -20.43 8.77 22.24
CA ILE A 258 -20.66 7.40 22.74
C ILE A 258 -20.66 7.38 24.27
N PHE A 259 -19.70 8.06 24.91
CA PHE A 259 -19.61 8.12 26.37
C PHE A 259 -20.84 8.79 26.98
N ILE A 260 -21.28 9.93 26.43
CA ILE A 260 -22.51 10.61 26.83
C ILE A 260 -23.72 9.69 26.60
N ALA A 261 -23.81 9.03 25.46
CA ALA A 261 -24.91 8.08 25.18
C ALA A 261 -24.93 6.90 26.16
N ALA A 262 -23.76 6.33 26.51
CA ALA A 262 -23.65 5.27 27.49
C ALA A 262 -24.05 5.74 28.90
N LEU A 263 -23.62 6.94 29.29
CA LEU A 263 -24.02 7.58 30.55
C LEU A 263 -25.53 7.86 30.58
N SER A 264 -26.10 8.30 29.46
CA SER A 264 -27.55 8.48 29.28
C SER A 264 -28.30 7.18 29.53
N VAL A 265 -27.84 6.06 28.98
CA VAL A 265 -28.44 4.73 29.20
C VAL A 265 -28.32 4.30 30.68
N LEU A 266 -27.18 4.51 31.33
CA LEU A 266 -27.01 4.20 32.76
C LEU A 266 -27.94 5.03 33.64
N LEU A 267 -28.01 6.34 33.40
CA LEU A 267 -28.94 7.23 34.08
C LEU A 267 -30.39 6.83 33.80
N SER A 268 -30.67 6.30 32.61
CA SER A 268 -32.00 5.79 32.26
C SER A 268 -32.43 4.65 33.16
N PHE A 269 -31.56 3.65 33.34
CA PHE A 269 -31.81 2.54 34.25
C PHE A 269 -31.96 3.00 35.70
N PHE A 270 -31.14 3.97 36.13
CA PHE A 270 -31.25 4.56 37.46
C PHE A 270 -32.63 5.22 37.69
N TYR A 271 -33.10 6.04 36.74
CA TYR A 271 -34.41 6.68 36.84
C TYR A 271 -35.58 5.69 36.74
N ILE A 272 -35.46 4.63 35.94
CA ILE A 272 -36.44 3.53 35.91
C ILE A 272 -36.48 2.83 37.28
N GLY A 273 -35.32 2.57 37.90
CA GLY A 273 -35.22 2.03 39.25
C GLY A 273 -35.90 2.91 40.30
N LEU A 274 -35.61 4.22 40.28
CA LEU A 274 -36.29 5.20 41.14
C LEU A 274 -37.82 5.15 40.96
N ARG A 275 -38.31 5.03 39.71
CA ARG A 275 -39.75 4.94 39.45
C ARG A 275 -40.40 3.69 40.05
N ILE A 276 -39.68 2.55 40.08
CA ILE A 276 -40.20 1.27 40.61
C ILE A 276 -40.12 1.24 42.14
N PHE A 277 -38.98 1.62 42.71
CA PHE A 277 -38.72 1.50 44.16
C PHE A 277 -39.12 2.73 44.98
N ALA A 278 -39.25 3.90 44.34
CA ALA A 278 -39.61 5.16 44.98
C ALA A 278 -40.60 5.97 44.11
N PRO A 279 -41.82 5.47 43.88
CA PRO A 279 -42.77 6.06 42.91
C PRO A 279 -43.16 7.52 43.19
N ASN A 280 -43.00 8.00 44.43
CA ASN A 280 -43.32 9.37 44.86
C ASN A 280 -42.11 10.32 44.87
N SER A 281 -40.90 9.86 44.54
CA SER A 281 -39.68 10.67 44.66
C SER A 281 -39.42 11.60 43.47
N SER A 282 -40.23 11.55 42.41
CA SER A 282 -40.01 12.37 41.21
C SER A 282 -41.33 12.88 40.62
N PRO A 283 -41.37 14.15 40.18
CA PRO A 283 -42.55 14.71 39.52
C PRO A 283 -42.95 13.88 38.29
N PRO A 284 -44.26 13.74 38.01
CA PRO A 284 -44.73 13.10 36.78
C PRO A 284 -44.07 13.73 35.55
N GLY A 285 -43.60 12.90 34.62
CA GLY A 285 -42.98 13.35 33.37
C GLY A 285 -41.50 13.73 33.45
N PHE A 286 -40.93 13.97 34.63
CA PHE A 286 -39.52 14.35 34.77
C PHE A 286 -38.57 13.28 34.21
N THR A 287 -38.79 12.01 34.59
CA THR A 287 -38.01 10.88 34.11
C THR A 287 -38.07 10.74 32.58
N THR A 288 -39.26 10.78 31.98
CA THR A 288 -39.42 10.64 30.51
C THR A 288 -38.79 11.79 29.75
N THR A 289 -38.90 13.03 30.25
CA THR A 289 -38.29 14.20 29.62
C THR A 289 -36.76 14.12 29.67
N GLN A 290 -36.20 13.75 30.83
CA GLN A 290 -34.75 13.63 30.99
C GLN A 290 -34.17 12.52 30.11
N LEU A 291 -34.87 11.38 30.00
CA LEU A 291 -34.52 10.29 29.10
C LEU A 291 -34.45 10.74 27.64
N LEU A 292 -35.48 11.42 27.16
CA LEU A 292 -35.55 11.91 25.78
C LEU A 292 -34.45 12.94 25.48
N ILE A 293 -34.18 13.86 26.41
CA ILE A 293 -33.11 14.85 26.27
C ILE A 293 -31.75 14.17 26.22
N LEU A 294 -31.44 13.29 27.18
CA LEU A 294 -30.15 12.61 27.28
C LEU A 294 -29.88 11.68 26.09
N PHE A 295 -30.91 10.98 25.62
CA PHE A 295 -30.84 10.19 24.38
C PHE A 295 -30.63 11.08 23.16
N GLY A 296 -31.39 12.18 23.05
CA GLY A 296 -31.28 13.14 21.96
C GLY A 296 -29.90 13.77 21.87
N ILE A 297 -29.30 14.17 22.99
CA ILE A 297 -27.93 14.73 23.03
C ILE A 297 -26.93 13.68 22.55
N GLY A 298 -26.98 12.45 23.08
CA GLY A 298 -26.07 11.38 22.68
C GLY A 298 -26.15 11.07 21.18
N LEU A 299 -27.37 10.97 20.65
CA LEU A 299 -27.61 10.71 19.23
C LEU A 299 -27.10 11.85 18.33
N ASN A 300 -27.36 13.11 18.71
CA ASN A 300 -26.86 14.28 17.97
C ASN A 300 -25.32 14.36 18.00
N SER A 301 -24.69 14.11 19.15
CA SER A 301 -23.23 14.07 19.25
C SER A 301 -22.61 12.97 18.37
N MET A 302 -23.25 11.80 18.28
CA MET A 302 -22.83 10.74 17.36
C MET A 302 -22.88 11.21 15.89
N PHE A 303 -24.00 11.79 15.45
CA PHE A 303 -24.13 12.29 14.08
C PHE A 303 -23.15 13.42 13.77
N LEU A 304 -22.92 14.35 14.71
CA LEU A 304 -21.93 15.41 14.56
C LEU A 304 -20.50 14.86 14.44
N GLY A 305 -20.17 13.80 15.19
CA GLY A 305 -18.90 13.09 15.06
C GLY A 305 -18.72 12.46 13.68
N ILE A 306 -19.76 11.80 13.16
CA ILE A 306 -19.77 11.22 11.81
C ILE A 306 -19.59 12.31 10.74
N LEU A 307 -20.40 13.37 10.78
CA LEU A 307 -20.28 14.51 9.85
C LEU A 307 -18.89 15.12 9.91
N GLY A 308 -18.37 15.27 11.13
CA GLY A 308 -17.00 15.64 11.38
C GLY A 308 -16.03 14.80 10.55
N VAL A 309 -16.02 13.47 10.73
CA VAL A 309 -15.12 12.56 10.00
C VAL A 309 -15.21 12.78 8.48
N TYR A 310 -16.40 12.93 7.91
CA TYR A 310 -16.58 13.23 6.49
C TYR A 310 -16.00 14.59 6.09
N VAL A 311 -16.25 15.66 6.86
CA VAL A 311 -15.65 16.98 6.61
C VAL A 311 -14.12 16.92 6.69
N GLY A 312 -13.57 16.14 7.62
CA GLY A 312 -12.12 15.91 7.72
C GLY A 312 -11.55 15.22 6.48
N MET A 313 -12.23 14.19 5.96
CA MET A 313 -11.83 13.52 4.72
C MET A 313 -11.89 14.46 3.51
N ILE A 314 -12.96 15.27 3.40
CA ILE A 314 -13.08 16.30 2.35
C ILE A 314 -11.95 17.32 2.47
N TYR A 315 -11.66 17.80 3.68
CA TYR A 315 -10.56 18.75 3.93
C TYR A 315 -9.20 18.18 3.50
N ASP A 316 -8.91 16.92 3.84
CA ASP A 316 -7.66 16.28 3.43
C ASP A 316 -7.57 16.10 1.91
N HIS A 317 -8.70 15.89 1.22
CA HIS A 317 -8.76 15.83 -0.25
C HIS A 317 -8.54 17.21 -0.91
N VAL A 318 -9.13 18.28 -0.35
CA VAL A 318 -8.99 19.66 -0.86
C VAL A 318 -7.61 20.26 -0.58
N ARG A 319 -6.90 19.79 0.47
CA ARG A 319 -5.62 20.37 0.88
C ARG A 319 -4.43 20.01 -0.03
N GLU A 320 -4.62 19.15 -1.03
CA GLU A 320 -3.63 18.81 -2.08
C GLU A 320 -2.19 18.64 -1.57
N ARG A 321 -2.01 17.87 -0.48
CA ARG A 321 -0.65 17.66 0.06
C ARG A 321 0.19 16.85 -0.95
N PRO A 322 1.47 17.20 -1.15
CA PRO A 322 2.35 16.42 -2.01
C PRO A 322 2.48 14.99 -1.47
N LEU A 323 2.57 14.02 -2.39
CA LEU A 323 2.71 12.60 -2.06
C LEU A 323 3.93 12.35 -1.16
N THR A 324 5.08 12.83 -1.61
CA THR A 324 6.38 12.77 -0.95
C THR A 324 7.15 14.03 -1.32
N ILE A 325 8.11 14.40 -0.47
CA ILE A 325 9.10 15.44 -0.79
C ILE A 325 10.44 14.73 -0.89
N ILE A 326 11.04 14.77 -2.07
CA ILE A 326 12.28 14.12 -2.45
C ILE A 326 13.44 15.09 -2.13
N SER A 327 14.34 14.69 -1.24
CA SER A 327 15.54 15.49 -0.93
C SER A 327 16.63 15.26 -1.96
N ASP A 328 16.86 14.00 -2.34
CA ASP A 328 17.97 13.60 -3.19
C ASP A 328 17.51 12.56 -4.21
N LEU A 329 18.00 12.72 -5.45
CA LEU A 329 17.88 11.74 -6.53
C LEU A 329 19.27 11.32 -6.96
N VAL A 330 19.48 10.01 -7.11
CA VAL A 330 20.74 9.42 -7.61
C VAL A 330 20.43 8.59 -8.84
N ASN A 331 21.21 8.76 -9.90
CA ASN A 331 21.05 8.11 -11.22
C ASN A 331 19.69 8.37 -11.90
N PHE A 332 19.01 9.47 -11.55
CA PHE A 332 17.90 10.02 -12.34
C PHE A 332 18.41 11.13 -13.25
N ALA A 333 17.83 11.25 -14.45
CA ALA A 333 18.16 12.33 -15.39
C ALA A 333 17.57 13.69 -14.97
N GLU A 334 16.53 13.68 -14.15
CA GLU A 334 15.81 14.87 -13.67
C GLU A 334 16.25 15.29 -12.26
N SER A 335 16.09 16.57 -11.93
CA SER A 335 16.31 17.08 -10.57
C SER A 335 15.14 16.71 -9.64
N PRO A 336 15.34 16.69 -8.30
CA PRO A 336 14.26 16.41 -7.35
C PRO A 336 13.02 17.28 -7.57
N ALA A 337 13.21 18.59 -7.78
CA ALA A 337 12.11 19.52 -8.03
C ALA A 337 11.36 19.21 -9.35
N SER A 338 12.07 18.82 -10.41
CA SER A 338 11.46 18.42 -11.67
C SER A 338 10.66 17.11 -11.53
N ALA A 339 11.20 16.13 -10.80
CA ALA A 339 10.51 14.88 -10.51
C ALA A 339 9.23 15.10 -9.69
N GLU A 340 9.31 15.95 -8.66
CA GLU A 340 8.15 16.35 -7.85
C GLU A 340 7.08 17.05 -8.70
N ALA A 341 7.48 18.02 -9.53
CA ALA A 341 6.55 18.73 -10.42
C ALA A 341 5.91 17.77 -11.44
N ARG A 342 6.68 16.83 -12.00
CA ARG A 342 6.17 15.79 -12.89
C ARG A 342 5.14 14.89 -12.19
N ILE A 343 5.46 14.44 -10.97
CA ILE A 343 4.54 13.63 -10.15
C ILE A 343 3.28 14.41 -9.79
N ALA A 344 3.39 15.70 -9.50
CA ALA A 344 2.25 16.57 -9.20
C ALA A 344 1.36 16.79 -10.43
N ASN A 345 1.95 17.05 -11.61
CA ASN A 345 1.22 17.28 -12.87
C ASN A 345 0.51 16.03 -13.41
N MET A 346 0.89 14.83 -12.94
CA MET A 346 0.24 13.58 -13.31
C MET A 346 -1.12 13.38 -12.61
N ARG A 347 -1.41 14.15 -11.55
CA ARG A 347 -2.47 13.91 -10.58
C ARG A 347 -3.69 14.80 -10.72
#